data_AF-A0A1J3KAR9-F1
#
_entry.id   AF-A0A1J3KAR9-F1
#
_cell.length_a   1.000
_cell.length_b   1.000
_cell.length_c   1.000
_cell.angle_alpha   90.00
_cell.angle_beta   90.00
_cell.angle_gamma   90.00
#
_symmetry.space_group_name_H-M   'P 1'
#
loop_
_entity.id
_entity.type
_entity.pdbx_description
1 polymer ?
#
loop_
_entity_poly.entity_id
_entity_poly.type
_entity_poly.pdbx_seq_one_letter_code
_entity_poly.pdbx_strand_id
1 'polypeptide(L)'
;MALQKFPLVGLLLLLTVVVSPAATADGPVCPPSTKLSRSSFPEGFLFGTATAAYQVEGAVNETCRGPALWDIYCKRYPKRCNNDNADVAVDFFHRYKEDIQLMKSLNTDAFRLSIAWSRIFPHGRKEKGVSQAGVQFYHDVIDELLRNGIIPFVTVFHWDTPQD
;
A
#
# COMPACT_ATOMS: atom_id res chain seq x y z
N MET A 1 58.31 -6.33 -60.67
CA MET A 1 58.01 -5.72 -59.35
C MET A 1 56.92 -4.69 -59.58
N ALA A 2 55.76 -4.65 -58.93
CA ALA A 2 55.18 -5.47 -57.89
C ALA A 2 53.65 -5.46 -58.08
N LEU A 3 53.03 -6.58 -57.74
CA LEU A 3 51.61 -6.85 -57.73
C LEU A 3 50.95 -6.08 -56.57
N GLN A 4 50.14 -5.06 -56.84
CA GLN A 4 49.35 -4.41 -55.78
C GLN A 4 47.96 -5.05 -55.70
N LYS A 5 47.92 -6.16 -54.95
CA LYS A 5 46.71 -6.82 -54.46
C LYS A 5 45.96 -5.85 -53.53
N PHE A 6 44.79 -5.36 -53.93
CA PHE A 6 43.76 -4.96 -52.96
C PHE A 6 42.57 -5.89 -53.15
N PRO A 7 42.26 -6.71 -52.13
CA PRO A 7 41.45 -7.88 -52.34
C PRO A 7 39.97 -7.50 -52.35
N LEU A 8 39.23 -8.28 -53.13
CA LEU A 8 37.77 -8.46 -53.20
C LEU A 8 37.10 -8.81 -51.84
N VAL A 9 37.75 -8.51 -50.71
CA VAL A 9 37.34 -8.86 -49.34
C VAL A 9 36.39 -7.79 -48.77
N GLY A 10 36.46 -6.54 -49.24
CA GLY A 10 35.59 -5.46 -48.77
C GLY A 10 34.12 -5.59 -49.22
N LEU A 11 33.86 -6.28 -50.34
CA LEU A 11 32.49 -6.41 -50.89
C LEU A 11 31.76 -7.65 -50.36
N LEU A 12 32.49 -8.68 -49.92
CA LEU A 12 31.89 -9.88 -49.31
C LEU A 12 31.45 -9.65 -47.85
N LEU A 13 32.06 -8.67 -47.17
CA LEU A 13 31.74 -8.29 -45.79
C LEU A 13 30.46 -7.45 -45.65
N LEU A 14 29.91 -6.89 -46.75
CA LEU A 14 28.65 -6.15 -46.73
C LEU A 14 27.41 -7.03 -46.93
N LEU A 15 27.56 -8.28 -47.35
CA LEU A 15 26.46 -9.21 -47.63
C LEU A 15 26.20 -10.22 -46.50
N THR A 16 26.98 -10.17 -45.42
CA THR A 16 26.72 -10.92 -44.17
C THR A 16 26.16 -10.03 -43.08
N VAL A 17 25.35 -9.02 -43.42
CA VAL A 17 24.28 -8.60 -42.50
C VAL A 17 23.27 -9.73 -42.52
N VAL A 18 23.63 -10.80 -41.81
CA VAL A 18 22.71 -11.83 -41.36
C VAL A 18 21.53 -11.07 -40.80
N VAL A 19 20.38 -11.28 -41.44
CA VAL A 19 19.08 -10.99 -40.85
C VAL A 19 19.06 -11.79 -39.56
N SER A 20 19.58 -11.22 -38.49
CA SER A 20 19.22 -11.64 -37.15
C SER A 20 17.71 -11.48 -37.14
N PRO A 21 16.92 -12.55 -36.91
CA PRO A 21 15.59 -12.34 -36.41
C PRO A 21 15.84 -11.46 -35.18
N ALA A 22 15.29 -10.25 -35.16
CA ALA A 22 15.11 -9.57 -33.90
C ALA A 22 14.36 -10.60 -33.07
N ALA A 23 15.07 -11.30 -32.19
CA ALA A 23 14.43 -12.07 -31.15
C ALA A 23 13.56 -11.02 -30.48
N THR A 24 12.26 -11.09 -30.73
CA THR A 24 11.29 -10.42 -29.90
C THR A 24 11.58 -11.02 -28.55
N ALA A 25 12.37 -10.29 -27.76
CA ALA A 25 12.58 -10.60 -26.37
C ALA A 25 11.25 -10.26 -25.72
N ASP A 26 10.27 -11.13 -25.96
CA ASP A 26 9.08 -11.20 -25.15
C ASP A 26 9.65 -11.44 -23.75
N GLY A 27 9.65 -10.37 -22.95
CA GLY A 27 10.08 -10.42 -21.57
C GLY A 27 9.36 -11.56 -20.85
N PRO A 28 9.77 -11.94 -19.63
CA PRO A 28 9.30 -13.16 -18.97
C PRO A 28 7.79 -13.36 -19.12
N VAL A 29 7.39 -14.29 -19.99
CA VAL A 29 5.99 -14.62 -20.25
C VAL A 29 5.57 -15.62 -19.19
N CYS A 30 4.74 -15.17 -18.26
CA CYS A 30 4.11 -16.09 -17.32
C CYS A 30 3.28 -17.11 -18.10
N PRO A 31 3.39 -18.42 -17.79
CA PRO A 31 2.56 -19.42 -18.43
C PRO A 31 1.07 -19.09 -18.19
N PRO A 32 0.17 -19.51 -19.10
CA PRO A 32 -1.27 -19.32 -18.92
C PRO A 32 -1.68 -19.81 -17.53
N SER A 33 -2.27 -18.92 -16.73
CA SER A 33 -2.67 -19.27 -15.37
C SER A 33 -3.75 -20.33 -15.42
N THR A 34 -3.62 -21.36 -14.58
CA THR A 34 -4.76 -22.16 -14.17
C THR A 34 -5.76 -21.25 -13.47
N LYS A 35 -7.07 -21.42 -13.74
CA LYS A 35 -8.10 -20.66 -13.02
C LYS A 35 -8.00 -21.01 -11.53
N LEU A 36 -7.61 -20.04 -10.71
CA LEU A 36 -7.61 -20.17 -9.25
C LEU A 36 -9.01 -19.87 -8.72
N SER A 37 -9.41 -20.61 -7.70
CA SER A 37 -10.64 -20.36 -6.94
C SER A 37 -10.35 -20.51 -5.45
N ARG A 38 -11.32 -20.15 -4.60
CA ARG A 38 -11.19 -20.33 -3.14
C ARG A 38 -10.96 -21.80 -2.74
N SER A 39 -11.43 -22.76 -3.53
CA SER A 39 -11.21 -24.20 -3.29
C SER A 39 -9.78 -24.66 -3.61
N SER A 40 -8.95 -23.80 -4.21
CA SER A 40 -7.52 -24.07 -4.40
C SER A 40 -6.69 -23.89 -3.12
N PHE A 41 -7.30 -23.38 -2.04
CA PHE A 41 -6.64 -23.09 -0.76
C PHE A 41 -7.21 -23.99 0.34
N PRO A 42 -6.44 -24.26 1.42
CA PRO A 42 -6.93 -25.04 2.54
C PRO A 42 -8.21 -24.47 3.16
N GLU A 43 -9.02 -25.35 3.75
CA GLU A 43 -10.16 -24.92 4.54
C GLU A 43 -9.70 -23.97 5.67
N GLY A 44 -10.44 -22.87 5.85
CA GLY A 44 -10.09 -21.83 6.81
C GLY A 44 -9.04 -20.81 6.33
N PHE A 45 -8.58 -20.89 5.07
CA PHE A 45 -7.70 -19.85 4.51
C PHE A 45 -8.43 -18.49 4.43
N LEU A 46 -7.82 -17.45 5.00
CA LEU A 46 -8.38 -16.10 5.05
C LEU A 46 -7.85 -15.26 3.87
N PHE A 47 -8.77 -14.66 3.13
CA PHE A 47 -8.48 -13.60 2.16
C PHE A 47 -8.91 -12.27 2.76
N GLY A 48 -8.04 -11.27 2.69
CA GLY A 48 -8.30 -9.99 3.32
C GLY A 48 -7.67 -8.82 2.60
N THR A 49 -8.03 -7.63 3.06
CA THR A 49 -7.44 -6.37 2.65
C THR A 49 -6.66 -5.77 3.82
N ALA A 50 -5.83 -4.75 3.54
CA ALA A 50 -5.01 -4.13 4.56
C ALA A 50 -4.87 -2.62 4.34
N THR A 51 -4.78 -1.87 5.43
CA THR A 51 -4.49 -0.43 5.44
C THR A 51 -3.54 -0.06 6.58
N ALA A 52 -3.15 1.22 6.65
CA ALA A 52 -2.46 1.82 7.79
C ALA A 52 -3.10 3.17 8.11
N ALA A 53 -3.19 3.50 9.39
CA ALA A 53 -3.91 4.65 9.92
C ALA A 53 -3.55 5.96 9.21
N TYR A 54 -2.26 6.34 9.18
CA TYR A 54 -1.84 7.59 8.53
C TYR A 54 -2.12 7.60 7.02
N GLN A 55 -2.16 6.45 6.35
CA GLN A 55 -2.37 6.38 4.92
C GLN A 55 -3.84 6.58 4.52
N VAL A 56 -4.80 6.30 5.42
CA VAL A 56 -6.22 6.25 5.05
C VAL A 56 -7.15 7.08 5.92
N GLU A 57 -6.83 7.30 7.20
CA GLU A 57 -7.79 7.87 8.15
C GLU A 57 -8.11 9.34 7.89
N GLY A 58 -7.09 10.19 7.74
CA GLY A 58 -7.28 11.64 7.80
C GLY A 58 -7.68 12.13 9.19
N ALA A 59 -8.45 13.21 9.24
CA ALA A 59 -8.98 13.82 10.47
C ALA A 59 -7.85 14.11 11.49
N VAL A 60 -6.75 14.69 11.00
CA VAL A 60 -5.49 14.82 11.77
C VAL A 60 -5.59 15.76 12.96
N ASN A 61 -6.56 16.67 12.96
CA ASN A 61 -6.82 17.68 14.00
C ASN A 61 -8.14 17.45 14.75
N GLU A 62 -8.78 16.29 14.57
CA GLU A 62 -10.08 15.99 15.17
C GLU A 62 -9.93 15.07 16.39
N THR A 63 -10.93 15.06 17.26
CA THR A 63 -11.02 14.11 18.40
C THR A 63 -9.77 14.07 19.29
N CYS A 64 -9.15 15.23 19.48
CA CYS A 64 -7.93 15.40 20.27
C CYS A 64 -6.72 14.60 19.77
N ARG A 65 -6.66 14.22 18.49
CA ARG A 65 -5.46 13.57 17.93
C ARG A 65 -4.25 14.51 18.00
N GLY A 66 -3.13 13.99 18.50
CA GLY A 66 -1.85 14.70 18.50
C GLY A 66 -1.09 14.53 17.17
N PRO A 67 -0.07 15.37 16.92
CA PRO A 67 0.75 15.27 15.71
C PRO A 67 1.58 13.99 15.71
N ALA A 68 1.56 13.27 14.58
CA ALA A 68 2.45 12.16 14.30
C ALA A 68 3.67 12.62 13.49
N LEU A 69 4.70 11.77 13.41
CA LEU A 69 5.94 11.99 12.68
C LEU A 69 5.66 12.46 11.23
N TRP A 70 4.75 11.76 10.56
CA TRP A 70 4.42 12.06 9.17
C TRP A 70 3.67 13.38 8.99
N ASP A 71 2.83 13.81 9.96
CA ASP A 71 2.20 15.13 9.90
C ASP A 71 3.26 16.23 9.81
N ILE A 72 4.26 16.15 10.68
CA ILE A 72 5.35 17.13 10.72
C ILE A 72 6.25 16.98 9.50
N TYR A 73 6.59 15.76 9.11
CA TYR A 73 7.50 15.51 8.00
C TYR A 73 6.94 16.03 6.67
N CYS A 74 5.69 15.70 6.33
CA CYS A 74 5.05 16.14 5.09
C CYS A 74 4.90 17.66 5.03
N LYS A 75 4.55 18.30 6.16
CA LYS A 75 4.43 19.77 6.25
C LYS A 75 5.80 20.47 6.18
N ARG A 76 6.83 19.90 6.78
CA ARG A 76 8.21 20.45 6.76
C ARG A 76 8.90 20.25 5.41
N TYR A 77 8.63 19.14 4.73
CA TYR A 77 9.30 18.76 3.47
C TYR A 77 8.30 18.42 2.35
N PRO A 78 7.42 19.35 1.94
CA PRO A 78 6.33 19.06 1.01
C PRO A 78 6.82 18.47 -0.31
N LYS A 79 7.95 18.96 -0.85
CA LYS A 79 8.55 18.44 -2.08
C LYS A 79 8.95 16.96 -2.01
N ARG A 80 9.26 16.42 -0.81
CA ARG A 80 9.57 14.99 -0.62
C ARG A 80 8.32 14.12 -0.55
N CYS A 81 7.16 14.74 -0.40
CA CYS A 81 5.85 14.11 -0.32
C CYS A 81 4.98 14.51 -1.52
N ASN A 82 5.58 14.92 -2.66
CA ASN A 82 4.86 15.40 -3.85
C ASN A 82 3.92 16.60 -3.61
N ASN A 83 4.13 17.35 -2.53
CA ASN A 83 3.24 18.38 -1.99
C ASN A 83 1.90 17.84 -1.45
N ASP A 84 1.80 16.53 -1.28
CA ASP A 84 0.67 15.86 -0.65
C ASP A 84 0.90 15.67 0.85
N ASN A 85 -0.18 15.40 1.57
CA ASN A 85 -0.21 15.02 2.98
C ASN A 85 -1.46 14.17 3.25
N ALA A 86 -1.55 13.62 4.46
CA ALA A 86 -2.69 12.82 4.88
C ALA A 86 -3.63 13.56 5.84
N ASP A 87 -3.76 14.90 5.72
CA ASP A 87 -4.70 15.66 6.55
C ASP A 87 -6.15 15.13 6.35
N VAL A 88 -6.48 14.69 5.13
CA VAL A 88 -7.75 14.02 4.76
C VAL A 88 -7.55 12.58 4.27
N ALA A 89 -6.53 12.33 3.43
CA ALA A 89 -6.31 11.02 2.78
C ALA A 89 -7.55 10.53 1.99
N VAL A 90 -7.99 9.29 2.21
CA VAL A 90 -9.26 8.75 1.66
C VAL A 90 -10.44 8.91 2.62
N ASP A 91 -10.21 9.60 3.75
CA ASP A 91 -11.21 9.94 4.75
C ASP A 91 -11.86 8.74 5.44
N PHE A 92 -11.08 7.68 5.69
CA PHE A 92 -11.55 6.47 6.36
C PHE A 92 -12.10 6.77 7.76
N PHE A 93 -11.59 7.81 8.44
CA PHE A 93 -12.08 8.21 9.76
C PHE A 93 -13.59 8.48 9.78
N HIS A 94 -14.11 9.10 8.72
CA HIS A 94 -15.55 9.36 8.58
C HIS A 94 -16.29 8.28 7.80
N ARG A 95 -15.59 7.57 6.91
CA ARG A 95 -16.19 6.72 5.87
C ARG A 95 -15.95 5.21 6.04
N TYR A 96 -15.44 4.80 7.21
CA TYR A 96 -15.10 3.40 7.46
C TYR A 96 -16.29 2.44 7.26
N LYS A 97 -17.53 2.89 7.47
CA LYS A 97 -18.73 2.06 7.26
C LYS A 97 -18.90 1.70 5.79
N GLU A 98 -18.75 2.68 4.90
CA GLU A 98 -18.80 2.47 3.45
C GLU A 98 -17.67 1.54 3.00
N ASP A 99 -16.45 1.77 3.51
CA ASP A 99 -15.29 0.94 3.17
C ASP A 99 -15.46 -0.51 3.63
N ILE A 100 -16.07 -0.74 4.80
CA ILE A 100 -16.39 -2.09 5.30
C ILE A 100 -17.47 -2.76 4.42
N GLN A 101 -18.46 -2.02 3.92
CA GLN A 101 -19.42 -2.59 2.97
C GLN A 101 -18.75 -2.99 1.65
N LEU A 102 -17.76 -2.22 1.18
CA LEU A 102 -16.96 -2.61 0.01
C LEU A 102 -16.18 -3.90 0.27
N MET A 103 -15.53 -4.04 1.42
CA MET A 103 -14.83 -5.28 1.82
C MET A 103 -15.78 -6.49 1.81
N LYS A 104 -16.99 -6.31 2.37
CA LYS A 104 -18.04 -7.34 2.34
C LYS A 104 -18.45 -7.70 0.91
N SER A 105 -18.61 -6.71 0.03
CA SER A 105 -18.95 -6.95 -1.39
C SER A 105 -17.85 -7.69 -2.15
N LEU A 106 -16.59 -7.51 -1.75
CA LEU A 106 -15.42 -8.25 -2.25
C LEU A 106 -15.31 -9.66 -1.67
N ASN A 107 -16.18 -10.04 -0.75
CA ASN A 107 -16.19 -11.35 -0.07
C ASN A 107 -14.85 -11.64 0.65
N THR A 108 -14.33 -10.64 1.38
CA THR A 108 -13.15 -10.77 2.23
C THR A 108 -13.50 -11.35 3.59
N ASP A 109 -12.62 -12.19 4.13
CA ASP A 109 -12.77 -12.81 5.45
C ASP A 109 -12.16 -11.96 6.57
N ALA A 110 -11.11 -11.18 6.26
CA ALA A 110 -10.35 -10.44 7.25
C ALA A 110 -9.96 -9.04 6.76
N PHE A 111 -9.77 -8.11 7.70
CA PHE A 111 -9.25 -6.78 7.44
C PHE A 111 -8.12 -6.45 8.40
N ARG A 112 -6.93 -6.17 7.85
CA ARG A 112 -5.80 -5.67 8.61
C ARG A 112 -5.84 -4.15 8.68
N LEU A 113 -5.92 -3.60 9.88
CA LEU A 113 -5.85 -2.18 10.16
C LEU A 113 -4.69 -1.87 11.11
N SER A 114 -4.24 -0.62 11.17
CA SER A 114 -3.39 -0.16 12.27
C SER A 114 -4.10 0.87 13.13
N ILE A 115 -3.66 0.99 14.38
CA ILE A 115 -4.13 2.01 15.31
C ILE A 115 -3.15 3.18 15.28
N ALA A 116 -3.66 4.39 15.10
CA ALA A 116 -2.85 5.59 15.23
C ALA A 116 -2.48 5.84 16.69
N TRP A 117 -1.19 5.69 17.01
CA TRP A 117 -0.68 5.97 18.35
C TRP A 117 -1.07 7.40 18.77
N SER A 118 -0.83 8.39 17.92
CA SER A 118 -1.13 9.79 18.25
C SER A 118 -2.62 10.09 18.42
N ARG A 119 -3.51 9.19 17.95
CA ARG A 119 -4.96 9.30 18.18
C ARG A 119 -5.37 8.71 19.53
N ILE A 120 -4.70 7.65 20.01
CA ILE A 120 -4.94 7.07 21.34
C ILE A 120 -4.26 7.88 22.45
N PHE A 121 -2.98 8.21 22.26
CA PHE A 121 -2.16 9.00 23.18
C PHE A 121 -1.67 10.26 22.45
N PRO A 122 -2.41 11.38 22.55
CA PRO A 122 -2.06 12.62 21.83
C PRO A 122 -0.66 13.15 22.15
N HIS A 123 -0.21 12.95 23.38
CA HIS A 123 1.13 13.31 23.85
C HIS A 123 2.07 12.10 23.95
N GLY A 124 1.77 11.03 23.20
CA GLY A 124 2.55 9.80 23.08
C GLY A 124 2.64 8.91 24.32
N ARG A 125 2.16 9.36 25.49
CA ARG A 125 2.30 8.66 26.77
C ARG A 125 0.97 8.62 27.52
N LYS A 126 0.68 7.50 28.17
CA LYS A 126 -0.55 7.29 28.94
C LYS A 126 -0.69 8.28 30.09
N GLU A 127 0.42 8.62 30.74
CA GLU A 127 0.45 9.52 31.91
C GLU A 127 0.02 10.95 31.55
N LYS A 128 0.15 11.33 30.27
CA LYS A 128 -0.30 12.62 29.75
C LYS A 128 -1.75 12.60 29.24
N GLY A 129 -2.47 11.49 29.44
CA GLY A 129 -3.87 11.34 29.07
C GLY A 129 -4.11 10.45 27.86
N VAL A 130 -5.36 10.01 27.72
CA VAL A 130 -5.84 9.11 26.66
C VAL A 130 -7.04 9.77 25.98
N SER A 131 -7.04 9.80 24.65
CA SER A 131 -8.22 10.28 23.92
C SER A 131 -9.31 9.22 23.95
N GLN A 132 -10.36 9.46 24.72
CA GLN A 132 -11.54 8.59 24.74
C GLN A 132 -12.24 8.56 23.38
N ALA A 133 -12.27 9.68 22.66
CA ALA A 133 -12.83 9.74 21.32
C ALA A 133 -12.00 8.93 20.31
N GLY A 134 -10.67 8.96 20.41
CA GLY A 134 -9.80 8.11 19.60
C GLY A 134 -9.99 6.62 19.89
N VAL A 135 -10.14 6.25 21.16
CA VAL A 135 -10.47 4.87 21.58
C VAL A 135 -11.84 4.45 21.04
N GLN A 136 -12.85 5.32 21.15
CA GLN A 136 -14.21 5.04 20.64
C GLN A 136 -14.21 4.80 19.14
N PHE A 137 -13.48 5.60 18.36
CA PHE A 137 -13.37 5.41 16.90
C PHE A 137 -12.92 3.98 16.53
N TYR A 138 -11.85 3.48 17.15
CA TYR A 138 -11.39 2.11 16.86
C TYR A 138 -12.35 1.04 17.38
N HIS A 139 -13.04 1.27 18.50
CA HIS A 139 -14.13 0.39 18.93
C HIS A 139 -15.23 0.32 17.87
N ASP A 140 -15.69 1.46 17.37
CA ASP A 140 -16.76 1.52 16.38
C ASP A 140 -16.37 0.86 15.05
N VAL A 141 -15.11 1.01 14.63
CA VAL A 141 -14.55 0.32 13.43
C VAL A 141 -14.53 -1.20 13.65
N ILE A 142 -14.01 -1.66 14.79
CA ILE A 142 -13.90 -3.09 15.12
C ILE A 142 -15.30 -3.71 15.21
N ASP A 143 -16.23 -3.05 15.89
CA ASP A 143 -17.60 -3.52 16.02
C ASP A 143 -18.33 -3.57 14.67
N GLU A 144 -18.08 -2.61 13.77
CA GLU A 144 -18.61 -2.63 12.40
C GLU A 144 -18.03 -3.79 11.58
N LEU A 145 -16.72 -4.07 11.69
CA LEU A 145 -16.09 -5.23 11.03
C LEU A 145 -16.74 -6.54 11.49
N LEU A 146 -16.84 -6.73 12.81
CA LEU A 146 -17.42 -7.93 13.41
C LEU A 146 -18.90 -8.09 13.04
N ARG A 147 -19.68 -6.99 13.06
CA ARG A 147 -21.09 -7.00 12.60
C ARG A 147 -21.24 -7.42 11.14
N ASN A 148 -20.21 -7.23 10.31
CA ASN A 148 -20.20 -7.64 8.91
C ASN A 148 -19.48 -8.98 8.67
N GLY A 149 -19.09 -9.70 9.73
CA GLY A 149 -18.43 -11.00 9.63
C GLY A 149 -16.98 -10.93 9.15
N ILE A 150 -16.34 -9.77 9.27
CA ILE A 150 -14.94 -9.56 8.86
C ILE A 150 -14.04 -9.59 10.10
N ILE A 151 -13.01 -10.44 10.07
CA ILE A 151 -12.08 -10.62 11.19
C ILE A 151 -11.06 -9.47 11.23
N PRO A 152 -10.98 -8.68 12.31
CA PRO A 152 -9.99 -7.62 12.44
C PRO A 152 -8.59 -8.18 12.78
N PHE A 153 -7.58 -7.77 12.02
CA PHE A 153 -6.16 -8.03 12.28
C PHE A 153 -5.47 -6.71 12.64
N VAL A 154 -5.26 -6.48 13.94
CA VAL A 154 -4.78 -5.19 14.44
C VAL A 154 -3.26 -5.12 14.45
N THR A 155 -2.72 -4.15 13.70
CA THR A 155 -1.32 -3.72 13.78
C THR A 155 -1.22 -2.61 14.82
N VAL A 156 -0.54 -2.88 15.93
CA VAL A 156 -0.42 -1.91 17.04
C VAL A 156 0.39 -0.66 16.63
N PHE A 157 1.37 -0.81 15.74
CA PHE A 157 2.22 0.30 15.29
C PHE A 157 2.54 0.20 13.80
N HIS A 158 2.32 1.30 13.06
CA HIS A 158 2.63 1.38 11.63
C HIS A 158 3.24 2.75 11.27
N TRP A 159 4.41 3.03 11.87
CA TRP A 159 5.30 4.15 11.51
C TRP A 159 4.76 5.57 11.76
N ASP A 160 3.80 5.72 12.66
CA ASP A 160 3.09 6.96 12.98
C ASP A 160 3.34 7.43 14.42
N THR A 161 4.63 7.49 14.79
CA THR A 161 5.09 7.89 16.13
C THR A 161 4.62 9.30 16.50
N PRO A 162 4.02 9.52 17.68
CA PRO A 162 3.68 10.87 18.19
C PRO A 162 4.90 11.77 18.33
N GLN A 163 4.71 13.09 18.26
CA GLN A 163 5.82 14.07 18.22
C GLN A 163 5.85 15.10 19.36
N ASP A 164 5.08 14.88 20.43
CA ASP A 164 4.97 15.77 21.61
C ASP A 164 5.37 15.06 22.94
#